data_AF-A0A956JL48-F1
#
_entry.id   AF-A0A956JL48-F1
#
_cell.length_a   1.000
_cell.length_b   1.000
_cell.length_c   1.000
_cell.angle_alpha   90.00
_cell.angle_beta   90.00
_cell.angle_gamma   90.00
#
_symmetry.space_group_name_H-M   'P 1'
#
loop_
_entity.id
_entity.type
_entity.pdbx_description
1 polymer ?
#
loop_
_entity_poly.entity_id
_entity_poly.type
_entity_poly.pdbx_seq_one_letter_code
_entity_poly.pdbx_strand_id
1 'polypeptide(L)'
;MPRPTPQSAPTTRSRLHLGTQRAACALVLACACAGGTSGDDAGAHPEGQALYAEPIADGNSFTCATCHALSEPASDGLRRPGHAIGDATRRPSWKNGQLGDMRDAVNSCLVEWMNAEPWTADDPRYQQLFDYLDAQAPAGDAQALSFTIAQPPADLTGGDADAGKALFNASCSVCHGVDGTGTTQAPPVSGQGQPPDYVARRVRTSGRADSSVYNGLTGGVMPFWAADRLSDAELRDLVAYLALVDEPMTTSDGTDSDGTDSGTTTSGGDCPTTSARIGWVAALSNNFHGVGGTAEIVDDCTVVISNFTYDGTGIDVRIYGAQGGDYDNGFPMTGDLLKAGGYNGATLVATLPDGESMDALDGISVWCVDVGVDFGSGAFAPP
;
A
#
# COMPACT_ATOMS: atom_id res chain seq x y z
N MET A 1 73.01 -45.49 -0.24
CA MET A 1 73.83 -46.28 0.72
C MET A 1 73.91 -45.49 2.02
N PRO A 2 73.92 -46.12 3.21
CA PRO A 2 73.24 -47.36 3.57
C PRO A 2 72.45 -47.18 4.90
N ARG A 3 71.26 -47.76 5.02
CA ARG A 3 70.98 -48.95 5.85
C ARG A 3 70.07 -48.63 7.06
N PRO A 4 69.41 -49.65 7.63
CA PRO A 4 67.99 -49.60 7.96
C PRO A 4 67.73 -50.05 9.41
N THR A 5 66.45 -50.27 9.75
CA THR A 5 65.95 -51.25 10.76
C THR A 5 66.42 -51.05 12.23
N PRO A 6 65.93 -51.79 13.25
CA PRO A 6 64.83 -52.77 13.31
C PRO A 6 63.88 -52.65 14.55
N GLN A 7 62.77 -53.39 14.46
CA GLN A 7 62.18 -54.31 15.46
C GLN A 7 61.71 -53.85 16.86
N SER A 8 60.37 -53.97 17.01
CA SER A 8 59.66 -54.94 17.87
C SER A 8 59.63 -54.80 19.41
N ALA A 9 58.41 -54.51 19.89
CA ALA A 9 57.68 -55.09 21.05
C ALA A 9 58.28 -54.88 22.47
N PRO A 10 57.53 -55.06 23.60
CA PRO A 10 56.17 -55.58 23.76
C PRO A 10 55.24 -54.77 24.72
N THR A 11 54.01 -55.29 24.82
CA THR A 11 52.90 -55.01 25.74
C THR A 11 53.23 -54.93 27.24
N THR A 12 52.65 -53.97 27.99
CA THR A 12 51.88 -54.25 29.24
C THR A 12 51.05 -53.07 29.78
N ARG A 13 49.79 -53.43 30.15
CA ARG A 13 48.80 -52.89 31.11
C ARG A 13 48.97 -51.55 31.86
N SER A 14 47.89 -50.75 31.75
CA SER A 14 47.14 -49.96 32.74
C SER A 14 47.85 -49.26 33.91
N ARG A 15 47.59 -47.94 34.05
CA ARG A 15 46.78 -47.36 35.15
C ARG A 15 46.59 -45.84 35.02
N LEU A 16 45.37 -45.42 35.34
CA LEU A 16 44.87 -44.18 35.96
C LEU A 16 45.28 -42.77 35.46
N HIS A 17 44.22 -42.02 35.14
CA HIS A 17 43.90 -40.63 35.49
C HIS A 17 45.03 -39.59 35.58
N LEU A 18 44.96 -38.57 34.72
CA LEU A 18 44.87 -37.17 35.12
C LEU A 18 44.28 -36.35 33.96
N GLY A 19 43.29 -35.51 34.25
CA GLY A 19 42.56 -34.74 33.24
C GLY A 19 43.32 -33.55 32.69
N THR A 20 42.85 -33.01 31.57
CA THR A 20 42.53 -31.58 31.39
C THR A 20 41.86 -31.36 30.04
N GLN A 21 40.95 -30.39 30.05
CA GLN A 21 40.01 -30.00 29.01
C GLN A 21 40.68 -29.38 27.77
N ARG A 22 40.02 -29.52 26.61
CA ARG A 22 39.54 -28.45 25.69
C ARG A 22 39.23 -29.08 24.33
N ALA A 23 37.96 -29.17 23.95
CA ALA A 23 37.15 -28.15 23.28
C ALA A 23 36.94 -28.51 21.80
N ALA A 24 35.76 -29.10 21.59
CA ALA A 24 34.93 -29.26 20.41
C ALA A 24 35.28 -28.50 19.11
N CYS A 25 35.22 -29.24 18.00
CA CYS A 25 34.53 -28.82 16.77
C CYS A 25 34.18 -30.09 15.97
N ALA A 26 32.90 -30.48 15.94
CA ALA A 26 32.44 -31.66 15.19
C ALA A 26 31.38 -31.24 14.17
N LEU A 27 31.82 -31.25 12.91
CA LEU A 27 31.01 -31.23 11.70
C LEU A 27 30.25 -32.56 11.62
N VAL A 28 28.91 -32.55 11.59
CA VAL A 28 28.12 -33.78 11.37
C VAL A 28 27.66 -33.83 9.91
N LEU A 29 28.13 -34.89 9.29
CA LEU A 29 27.98 -35.33 7.92
C LEU A 29 26.56 -35.90 7.69
N ALA A 30 25.98 -35.57 6.54
CA ALA A 30 24.74 -36.17 6.04
C ALA A 30 24.88 -37.69 5.85
N CYS A 31 23.81 -38.43 6.15
CA CYS A 31 23.61 -39.79 5.68
C CYS A 31 22.15 -39.98 5.30
N ALA A 32 21.91 -40.17 4.00
CA ALA A 32 20.65 -40.59 3.44
C ALA A 32 20.51 -42.11 3.53
N CYS A 33 19.32 -42.60 3.87
CA CYS A 33 18.89 -43.96 3.61
C CYS A 33 17.45 -43.93 3.08
N ALA A 34 17.26 -44.46 1.87
CA ALA A 34 15.99 -44.66 1.20
C ALA A 34 15.37 -46.02 1.59
N GLY A 35 14.03 -46.11 1.62
CA GLY A 35 13.33 -47.39 1.63
C GLY A 35 11.88 -47.42 2.15
N GLY A 36 10.95 -46.78 1.42
CA GLY A 36 9.59 -47.29 1.08
C GLY A 36 8.50 -47.48 2.15
N THR A 37 7.41 -46.73 1.99
CA THR A 37 6.04 -47.27 1.80
C THR A 37 5.23 -46.33 0.93
N SER A 38 4.71 -46.85 -0.17
CA SER A 38 3.78 -46.22 -1.08
C SER A 38 2.39 -46.14 -0.42
N GLY A 39 1.84 -44.93 -0.33
CA GLY A 39 0.49 -44.66 0.16
C GLY A 39 0.48 -43.32 0.90
N ASP A 40 -0.11 -42.29 0.25
CA ASP A 40 -0.57 -41.00 0.79
C ASP A 40 0.12 -39.69 0.28
N ASP A 41 0.89 -39.72 -0.81
CA ASP A 41 1.46 -38.48 -1.41
C ASP A 41 0.62 -37.89 -2.57
N ALA A 42 -0.61 -38.35 -2.75
CA ALA A 42 -1.54 -37.76 -3.72
C ALA A 42 -2.22 -36.52 -3.12
N GLY A 43 -1.49 -35.40 -3.04
CA GLY A 43 -2.11 -34.12 -2.67
C GLY A 43 -1.23 -33.09 -1.97
N ALA A 44 0.03 -33.42 -1.64
CA ALA A 44 0.95 -32.42 -1.09
C ALA A 44 1.73 -31.77 -2.23
N HIS A 45 1.41 -30.51 -2.54
CA HIS A 45 2.17 -29.66 -3.46
C HIS A 45 2.90 -28.56 -2.66
N PRO A 46 3.90 -28.90 -1.82
CA PRO A 46 4.47 -27.95 -0.87
C PRO A 46 5.20 -26.79 -1.56
N GLU A 47 5.88 -27.03 -2.69
CA GLU A 47 6.53 -25.97 -3.45
C GLU A 47 5.50 -25.02 -4.08
N GLY A 48 4.43 -25.56 -4.65
CA GLY A 48 3.33 -24.75 -5.21
C GLY A 48 2.57 -23.97 -4.14
N GLN A 49 2.35 -24.57 -2.97
CA GLN A 49 1.79 -23.90 -1.81
C GLN A 49 2.69 -22.77 -1.32
N ALA A 50 4.01 -22.99 -1.25
CA ALA A 50 4.96 -21.96 -0.88
C ALA A 50 4.93 -20.79 -1.87
N LEU A 51 4.89 -21.06 -3.18
CA LEU A 51 4.76 -20.01 -4.20
C LEU A 51 3.47 -19.20 -4.06
N TYR A 52 2.36 -19.82 -3.61
CA TYR A 52 1.11 -19.13 -3.35
C TYR A 52 1.16 -18.28 -2.06
N ALA A 53 1.74 -18.81 -0.99
CA ALA A 53 1.62 -18.27 0.36
C ALA A 53 2.80 -17.38 0.80
N GLU A 54 3.96 -17.49 0.15
CA GLU A 54 5.20 -16.84 0.56
C GLU A 54 5.70 -15.84 -0.51
N PRO A 55 6.49 -14.81 -0.14
CA PRO A 55 7.08 -13.90 -1.10
C PRO A 55 8.03 -14.63 -2.04
N ILE A 56 7.93 -14.31 -3.33
CA ILE A 56 8.85 -14.83 -4.34
C ILE A 56 10.21 -14.12 -4.24
N ALA A 57 11.29 -14.87 -4.48
CA ALA A 57 12.66 -14.42 -4.20
C ALA A 57 13.10 -13.17 -5.00
N ASP A 58 12.55 -12.99 -6.20
CA ASP A 58 12.82 -11.91 -7.15
C ASP A 58 11.73 -10.83 -7.18
N GLY A 59 10.81 -10.83 -6.22
CA GLY A 59 9.71 -9.87 -6.13
C GLY A 59 9.72 -9.00 -4.88
N ASN A 60 8.64 -8.27 -4.69
CA ASN A 60 8.34 -7.52 -3.47
C ASN A 60 7.80 -8.45 -2.36
N SER A 61 7.37 -7.86 -1.25
CA SER A 61 6.92 -8.59 -0.05
C SER A 61 5.49 -9.16 -0.17
N PHE A 62 4.75 -8.89 -1.25
CA PHE A 62 3.41 -9.42 -1.44
C PHE A 62 3.45 -10.87 -1.95
N THR A 63 2.40 -11.61 -1.64
CA THR A 63 2.22 -13.00 -2.07
C THR A 63 0.92 -13.13 -2.86
N CYS A 64 0.73 -14.24 -3.58
CA CYS A 64 -0.54 -14.50 -4.23
C CYS A 64 -1.68 -14.49 -3.20
N ALA A 65 -1.45 -15.11 -2.04
CA ALA A 65 -2.38 -15.17 -0.93
C ALA A 65 -2.70 -13.82 -0.28
N THR A 66 -1.87 -12.78 -0.47
CA THR A 66 -2.19 -11.42 -0.01
C THR A 66 -3.36 -10.84 -0.82
N CYS A 67 -3.40 -11.10 -2.13
CA CYS A 67 -4.38 -10.49 -3.04
C CYS A 67 -5.49 -11.44 -3.50
N HIS A 68 -5.28 -12.75 -3.42
CA HIS A 68 -6.20 -13.76 -3.91
C HIS A 68 -6.45 -14.83 -2.86
N ALA A 69 -7.72 -15.16 -2.62
CA ALA A 69 -8.07 -16.35 -1.85
C ALA A 69 -8.06 -17.59 -2.77
N LEU A 70 -8.04 -18.79 -2.21
CA LEU A 70 -8.29 -20.00 -3.01
C LEU A 70 -9.78 -20.16 -3.31
N SER A 71 -10.63 -19.81 -2.36
CA SER A 71 -12.09 -19.83 -2.52
C SER A 71 -12.71 -18.66 -1.78
N GLU A 72 -13.95 -18.32 -2.15
CA GLU A 72 -14.72 -17.27 -1.50
C GLU A 72 -16.07 -17.86 -1.03
N PRO A 73 -16.54 -17.53 0.19
CA PRO A 73 -15.86 -16.72 1.21
C PRO A 73 -14.56 -17.38 1.71
N ALA A 74 -13.51 -16.59 1.89
CA ALA A 74 -12.22 -17.10 2.37
C ALA A 74 -12.35 -17.66 3.80
N SER A 75 -11.63 -18.76 4.08
CA SER A 75 -11.69 -19.46 5.37
C SER A 75 -11.14 -18.66 6.56
N ASP A 76 -10.30 -17.66 6.29
CA ASP A 76 -9.75 -16.74 7.29
C ASP A 76 -10.64 -15.51 7.54
N GLY A 77 -11.79 -15.44 6.86
CA GLY A 77 -12.73 -14.32 6.98
C GLY A 77 -12.26 -13.04 6.29
N LEU A 78 -11.12 -13.06 5.58
CA LEU A 78 -10.60 -11.90 4.87
C LEU A 78 -11.16 -11.82 3.46
N ARG A 79 -11.61 -10.63 3.07
CA ARG A 79 -11.94 -10.31 1.68
C ARG A 79 -10.70 -9.74 1.02
N ARG A 80 -10.37 -10.24 -0.17
CA ARG A 80 -9.15 -9.81 -0.89
C ARG A 80 -9.48 -9.00 -2.14
N PRO A 81 -8.60 -8.09 -2.59
CA PRO A 81 -8.87 -7.25 -3.75
C PRO A 81 -9.06 -8.06 -5.03
N GLY A 82 -8.29 -9.13 -5.20
CA GLY A 82 -8.44 -10.08 -6.29
C GLY A 82 -9.53 -11.11 -6.01
N HIS A 83 -10.18 -11.58 -7.08
CA HIS A 83 -11.06 -12.75 -7.03
C HIS A 83 -10.32 -13.99 -6.53
N ALA A 84 -11.06 -14.99 -6.01
CA ALA A 84 -10.48 -16.30 -5.74
C ALA A 84 -9.78 -16.87 -6.98
N ILE A 85 -8.73 -17.67 -6.78
CA ILE A 85 -7.94 -18.30 -7.85
C ILE A 85 -7.85 -19.82 -7.74
N GLY A 86 -8.52 -20.46 -6.77
CA GLY A 86 -8.44 -21.91 -6.59
C GLY A 86 -9.02 -22.72 -7.74
N ASP A 87 -9.87 -22.15 -8.59
CA ASP A 87 -10.37 -22.77 -9.82
C ASP A 87 -9.69 -22.20 -11.09
N ALA A 88 -8.61 -21.43 -10.94
CA ALA A 88 -8.00 -20.70 -12.06
C ALA A 88 -7.52 -21.62 -13.19
N THR A 89 -7.10 -22.85 -12.90
CA THR A 89 -6.64 -23.84 -13.90
C THR A 89 -7.77 -24.38 -14.78
N ARG A 90 -9.04 -24.15 -14.39
CA ARG A 90 -10.23 -24.63 -15.09
C ARG A 90 -10.93 -23.55 -15.92
N ARG A 91 -10.42 -22.32 -15.93
CA ARG A 91 -11.05 -21.19 -16.62
C ARG A 91 -10.67 -21.17 -18.10
N PRO A 92 -11.57 -20.75 -19.00
CA PRO A 92 -11.30 -20.68 -20.43
C PRO A 92 -10.47 -19.43 -20.83
N SER A 93 -10.41 -18.42 -19.96
CA SER A 93 -9.66 -17.18 -20.18
C SER A 93 -9.50 -16.40 -18.88
N TRP A 94 -8.53 -15.49 -18.84
CA TRP A 94 -8.23 -14.63 -17.69
C TRP A 94 -8.27 -13.16 -18.09
N LYS A 95 -8.38 -12.30 -17.07
CA LYS A 95 -8.36 -10.84 -17.19
C LYS A 95 -9.39 -10.33 -18.22
N ASN A 96 -10.67 -10.52 -17.94
CA ASN A 96 -11.77 -10.12 -18.84
C ASN A 96 -11.66 -10.68 -20.28
N GLY A 97 -11.04 -11.85 -20.43
CA GLY A 97 -10.84 -12.50 -21.74
C GLY A 97 -9.64 -11.98 -22.54
N GLN A 98 -8.83 -11.08 -21.99
CA GLN A 98 -7.65 -10.54 -22.67
C GLN A 98 -6.52 -11.59 -22.79
N LEU A 99 -6.46 -12.55 -21.87
CA LEU A 99 -5.42 -13.56 -21.82
C LEU A 99 -6.00 -14.96 -21.96
N GLY A 100 -5.47 -15.74 -22.91
CA GLY A 100 -5.89 -17.11 -23.21
C GLY A 100 -5.00 -18.19 -22.60
N ASP A 101 -3.90 -17.82 -21.94
CA ASP A 101 -2.98 -18.72 -21.24
C ASP A 101 -2.89 -18.29 -19.76
N MET A 102 -3.02 -19.25 -18.83
CA MET A 102 -2.92 -19.00 -17.40
C MET A 102 -1.55 -18.44 -17.03
N ARG A 103 -0.47 -18.89 -17.68
CA ARG A 103 0.88 -18.37 -17.42
C ARG A 103 0.96 -16.89 -17.71
N ASP A 104 0.33 -16.42 -18.78
CA ASP A 104 0.33 -15.00 -19.11
C ASP A 104 -0.44 -14.19 -18.05
N ALA A 105 -1.52 -14.76 -17.50
CA ALA A 105 -2.23 -14.16 -16.38
C ALA A 105 -1.39 -14.11 -15.09
N VAL A 106 -0.63 -15.18 -14.79
CA VAL A 106 0.34 -15.21 -13.68
C VAL A 106 1.42 -14.15 -13.91
N ASN A 107 2.02 -14.10 -15.09
CA ASN A 107 3.08 -13.14 -15.43
C ASN A 107 2.61 -11.69 -15.37
N SER A 108 1.37 -11.39 -15.75
CA SER A 108 0.81 -10.03 -15.55
C SER A 108 0.79 -9.63 -14.08
N CYS A 109 0.53 -10.57 -13.16
CA CYS A 109 0.57 -10.32 -11.72
C CYS A 109 2.01 -10.13 -11.23
N LEU A 110 2.90 -11.03 -11.63
CA LEU A 110 4.32 -10.99 -11.27
C LEU A 110 4.94 -9.64 -11.63
N VAL A 111 4.74 -9.19 -12.87
CA VAL A 111 5.37 -7.97 -13.39
C VAL A 111 4.68 -6.71 -12.90
N GLU A 112 3.34 -6.63 -12.96
CA GLU A 112 2.64 -5.38 -12.71
C GLU A 112 2.40 -5.12 -11.21
N TRP A 113 2.37 -6.15 -10.36
CA TRP A 113 1.98 -6.04 -8.95
C TRP A 113 3.02 -6.58 -7.96
N MET A 114 3.76 -7.62 -8.33
CA MET A 114 4.77 -8.23 -7.45
C MET A 114 6.20 -7.77 -7.77
N ASN A 115 6.39 -6.93 -8.80
CA ASN A 115 7.68 -6.41 -9.24
C ASN A 115 8.74 -7.50 -9.47
N ALA A 116 8.31 -8.64 -10.04
CA ALA A 116 9.14 -9.80 -10.32
C ALA A 116 9.25 -10.07 -11.83
N GLU A 117 10.26 -10.83 -12.20
CA GLU A 117 10.47 -11.26 -13.59
C GLU A 117 9.38 -12.26 -14.03
N PRO A 118 8.92 -12.19 -15.28
CA PRO A 118 7.94 -13.14 -15.79
C PRO A 118 8.55 -14.53 -15.91
N TRP A 119 7.76 -15.55 -15.61
CA TRP A 119 8.17 -16.95 -15.72
C TRP A 119 8.05 -17.44 -17.16
N THR A 120 9.06 -18.20 -17.60
CA THR A 120 9.06 -18.86 -18.91
C THR A 120 8.24 -20.15 -18.88
N ALA A 121 7.99 -20.73 -20.05
CA ALA A 121 7.22 -21.97 -20.15
C ALA A 121 7.90 -23.18 -19.46
N ASP A 122 9.22 -23.15 -19.35
CA ASP A 122 10.08 -24.16 -18.74
C ASP A 122 10.47 -23.83 -17.29
N ASP A 123 10.00 -22.71 -16.73
CA ASP A 123 10.23 -22.35 -15.34
C ASP A 123 9.48 -23.33 -14.41
N PRO A 124 10.18 -24.08 -13.54
CA PRO A 124 9.53 -25.04 -12.66
C PRO A 124 8.53 -24.40 -11.69
N ARG A 125 8.68 -23.10 -11.37
CA ARG A 125 7.77 -22.38 -10.48
C ARG A 125 6.35 -22.34 -11.06
N TYR A 126 6.22 -22.15 -12.37
CA TYR A 126 4.91 -22.13 -13.02
C TYR A 126 4.20 -23.47 -12.87
N GLN A 127 4.89 -24.58 -13.18
CA GLN A 127 4.29 -25.90 -13.07
C GLN A 127 3.91 -26.24 -11.62
N GLN A 128 4.77 -25.92 -10.66
CA GLN A 128 4.51 -26.14 -9.24
C GLN A 128 3.26 -25.38 -8.77
N LEU A 129 3.14 -24.10 -9.14
CA LEU A 129 1.95 -23.30 -8.83
C LEU A 129 0.70 -23.86 -9.53
N PHE A 130 0.82 -24.24 -10.81
CA PHE A 130 -0.28 -24.83 -11.57
C PHE A 130 -0.80 -26.09 -10.88
N ASP A 131 0.09 -27.03 -10.54
CA ASP A 131 -0.28 -28.31 -9.91
C ASP A 131 -0.97 -28.07 -8.55
N TYR A 132 -0.45 -27.12 -7.76
CA TYR A 132 -1.08 -26.74 -6.49
C TYR A 132 -2.49 -26.18 -6.67
N LEU A 133 -2.68 -25.24 -7.61
CA LEU A 133 -3.99 -24.66 -7.89
C LEU A 133 -4.95 -25.68 -8.52
N ASP A 134 -4.46 -26.57 -9.38
CA ASP A 134 -5.28 -27.64 -9.98
C ASP A 134 -5.82 -28.60 -8.91
N ALA A 135 -5.02 -28.86 -7.87
CA ALA A 135 -5.44 -29.65 -6.72
C ALA A 135 -6.50 -28.94 -5.85
N GLN A 136 -6.61 -27.60 -5.91
CA GLN A 136 -7.69 -26.85 -5.25
C GLN A 136 -8.97 -26.78 -6.09
N ALA A 137 -8.85 -26.96 -7.40
CA ALA A 137 -9.94 -26.72 -8.32
C ALA A 137 -11.03 -27.79 -8.21
N PRO A 138 -12.33 -27.40 -8.23
CA PRO A 138 -13.41 -28.37 -8.32
C PRO A 138 -13.32 -29.15 -9.65
N ALA A 139 -13.98 -30.31 -9.68
CA ALA A 139 -14.07 -31.09 -10.91
C ALA A 139 -14.89 -30.36 -11.98
N GLY A 140 -14.39 -30.34 -13.22
CA GLY A 140 -15.03 -29.72 -14.38
C GLY A 140 -14.51 -28.33 -14.72
N ASP A 141 -15.09 -27.73 -15.76
CA ASP A 141 -14.71 -26.40 -16.23
C ASP A 141 -15.24 -25.31 -15.29
N ALA A 142 -14.44 -24.27 -15.07
CA ALA A 142 -14.82 -23.08 -14.34
C ALA A 142 -15.26 -21.96 -15.29
N GLN A 143 -16.11 -21.06 -14.80
CA GLN A 143 -16.52 -19.90 -15.58
C GLN A 143 -15.39 -18.88 -15.66
N ALA A 144 -15.31 -18.16 -16.78
CA ALA A 144 -14.45 -16.98 -16.86
C ALA A 144 -14.95 -15.93 -15.85
N LEU A 145 -14.02 -15.33 -15.12
CA LEU A 145 -14.32 -14.19 -14.26
C LEU A 145 -14.15 -12.89 -15.03
N SER A 146 -15.01 -11.95 -14.72
CA SER A 146 -14.90 -10.57 -15.18
C SER A 146 -14.78 -9.64 -13.97
N PHE A 147 -14.03 -8.55 -14.14
CA PHE A 147 -13.93 -7.46 -13.17
C PHE A 147 -14.26 -6.13 -13.84
N THR A 148 -14.78 -5.17 -13.09
CA THR A 148 -15.03 -3.81 -13.57
C THR A 148 -14.23 -2.79 -12.77
N ILE A 149 -13.26 -2.14 -13.42
CA ILE A 149 -12.63 -0.92 -12.91
C ILE A 149 -13.60 0.23 -13.18
N ALA A 150 -14.34 0.63 -12.14
CA ALA A 150 -15.30 1.72 -12.21
C ALA A 150 -14.67 3.01 -11.67
N GLN A 151 -15.10 4.16 -12.17
CA GLN A 151 -14.84 5.41 -11.47
C GLN A 151 -15.63 5.45 -10.16
N PRO A 152 -15.17 6.19 -9.13
CA PRO A 152 -15.96 6.43 -7.93
C PRO A 152 -17.34 7.02 -8.24
N PRO A 153 -18.39 6.68 -7.46
CA PRO A 153 -19.67 7.36 -7.58
C PRO A 153 -19.52 8.84 -7.23
N ALA A 154 -20.27 9.70 -7.93
CA ALA A 154 -20.19 11.16 -7.73
C ALA A 154 -20.64 11.60 -6.32
N ASP A 155 -21.55 10.84 -5.71
CA ASP A 155 -22.00 11.06 -4.34
C ASP A 155 -21.39 9.99 -3.42
N LEU A 156 -20.56 10.45 -2.49
CA LEU A 156 -19.86 9.66 -1.47
C LEU A 156 -20.48 9.81 -0.08
N THR A 157 -21.61 10.51 0.05
CA THR A 157 -22.29 10.72 1.33
C THR A 157 -23.17 9.51 1.71
N GLY A 158 -23.60 9.48 2.98
CA GLY A 158 -24.59 8.49 3.46
C GLY A 158 -24.04 7.08 3.73
N GLY A 159 -22.72 6.92 3.85
CA GLY A 159 -22.10 5.68 4.31
C GLY A 159 -22.26 5.46 5.82
N ASP A 160 -22.23 4.20 6.23
CA ASP A 160 -22.23 3.75 7.62
C ASP A 160 -20.78 3.49 8.08
N ALA A 161 -20.29 4.30 9.02
CA ALA A 161 -18.92 4.21 9.53
C ALA A 161 -18.64 2.91 10.32
N ASP A 162 -19.64 2.33 10.99
CA ASP A 162 -19.46 1.06 11.72
C ASP A 162 -19.36 -0.11 10.73
N ALA A 163 -20.21 -0.11 9.70
CA ALA A 163 -20.11 -1.05 8.60
C ALA A 163 -18.77 -0.89 7.86
N GLY A 164 -18.33 0.36 7.65
CA GLY A 164 -17.05 0.72 7.06
C GLY A 164 -15.87 0.19 7.86
N LYS A 165 -15.89 0.32 9.19
CA LYS A 165 -14.87 -0.23 10.09
C LYS A 165 -14.78 -1.75 9.98
N ALA A 166 -15.92 -2.44 10.00
CA ALA A 166 -15.96 -3.89 9.86
C ALA A 166 -15.39 -4.35 8.51
N LEU A 167 -15.77 -3.66 7.43
CA LEU A 167 -15.26 -3.94 6.09
C LEU A 167 -13.76 -3.65 5.97
N PHE A 168 -13.29 -2.52 6.52
CA PHE A 168 -11.87 -2.14 6.53
C PHE A 168 -11.03 -3.21 7.23
N ASN A 169 -11.48 -3.68 8.39
CA ASN A 169 -10.76 -4.71 9.14
C ASN A 169 -10.74 -6.07 8.41
N ALA A 170 -11.77 -6.39 7.63
CA ALA A 170 -11.81 -7.61 6.83
C ALA A 170 -11.04 -7.52 5.49
N SER A 171 -10.71 -6.31 5.00
CA SER A 171 -10.29 -6.10 3.60
C SER A 171 -9.00 -5.30 3.44
N CYS A 172 -8.78 -4.31 4.29
CA CYS A 172 -7.72 -3.30 4.14
C CYS A 172 -6.60 -3.49 5.18
N SER A 173 -6.96 -4.00 6.37
CA SER A 173 -6.06 -4.11 7.53
C SER A 173 -4.84 -4.99 7.31
N VAL A 174 -4.93 -5.94 6.39
CA VAL A 174 -3.81 -6.83 6.01
C VAL A 174 -2.59 -6.02 5.58
N CYS A 175 -2.82 -4.92 4.84
CA CYS A 175 -1.76 -4.03 4.38
C CYS A 175 -1.67 -2.77 5.25
N HIS A 176 -2.81 -2.12 5.53
CA HIS A 176 -2.86 -0.82 6.19
C HIS A 176 -2.94 -0.89 7.72
N GLY A 177 -2.82 -2.08 8.31
CA GLY A 177 -2.86 -2.29 9.75
C GLY A 177 -4.29 -2.24 10.31
N VAL A 178 -4.46 -2.78 11.51
CA VAL A 178 -5.74 -2.68 12.23
C VAL A 178 -6.08 -1.21 12.43
N ASP A 179 -7.32 -0.85 12.14
CA ASP A 179 -7.83 0.52 12.21
C ASP A 179 -7.07 1.55 11.33
N GLY A 180 -6.24 1.10 10.38
CA GLY A 180 -5.60 1.97 9.38
C GLY A 180 -4.32 2.66 9.85
N THR A 181 -3.69 2.18 10.93
CA THR A 181 -2.49 2.78 11.53
C THR A 181 -1.20 2.56 10.73
N GLY A 182 -1.27 1.85 9.60
CA GLY A 182 -0.14 1.52 8.75
C GLY A 182 0.64 0.30 9.22
N THR A 183 1.45 -0.23 8.30
CA THR A 183 2.43 -1.30 8.55
C THR A 183 3.70 -1.02 7.74
N THR A 184 4.65 -1.95 7.74
CA THR A 184 5.78 -1.92 6.81
C THR A 184 5.38 -2.18 5.36
N GLN A 185 4.16 -2.69 5.11
CA GLN A 185 3.66 -3.02 3.76
C GLN A 185 2.87 -1.88 3.12
N ALA A 186 2.15 -1.09 3.92
CA ALA A 186 1.39 0.04 3.42
C ALA A 186 1.30 1.16 4.48
N PRO A 187 1.22 2.43 4.05
CA PRO A 187 1.19 3.58 4.95
C PRO A 187 -0.09 3.61 5.81
N PRO A 188 -0.08 4.38 6.92
CA PRO A 188 -1.31 4.72 7.61
C PRO A 188 -2.29 5.42 6.68
N VAL A 189 -3.57 5.13 6.86
CA VAL A 189 -4.69 5.73 6.13
C VAL A 189 -5.71 6.36 7.07
N SER A 190 -5.62 6.08 8.38
CA SER A 190 -6.36 6.77 9.44
C SER A 190 -5.55 7.93 10.02
N GLY A 191 -6.24 8.97 10.48
CA GLY A 191 -5.63 10.19 11.03
C GLY A 191 -4.89 11.01 9.96
N GLN A 192 -5.22 10.83 8.69
CA GLN A 192 -4.50 11.44 7.56
C GLN A 192 -5.26 12.62 6.93
N GLY A 193 -6.51 12.85 7.33
CA GLY A 193 -7.37 13.92 6.80
C GLY A 193 -7.60 13.78 5.29
N GLN A 194 -7.70 12.55 4.78
CA GLN A 194 -7.75 12.34 3.33
C GLN A 194 -9.15 12.67 2.80
N PRO A 195 -9.27 13.45 1.71
CA PRO A 195 -10.58 13.83 1.23
C PRO A 195 -11.34 12.60 0.68
N PRO A 196 -12.66 12.54 0.85
CA PRO A 196 -13.49 11.40 0.42
C PRO A 196 -13.23 10.92 -1.02
N ASP A 197 -13.07 11.84 -1.96
CA ASP A 197 -12.84 11.53 -3.37
C ASP A 197 -11.47 10.88 -3.61
N TYR A 198 -10.46 11.24 -2.82
CA TYR A 198 -9.14 10.63 -2.88
C TYR A 198 -9.19 9.19 -2.41
N VAL A 199 -9.79 8.94 -1.24
CA VAL A 199 -9.99 7.58 -0.71
C VAL A 199 -10.74 6.73 -1.72
N ALA A 200 -11.85 7.24 -2.25
CA ALA A 200 -12.67 6.52 -3.20
C ALA A 200 -11.91 6.19 -4.51
N ARG A 201 -11.10 7.15 -5.01
CA ARG A 201 -10.25 6.97 -6.19
C ARG A 201 -9.15 5.94 -5.95
N ARG A 202 -8.47 5.97 -4.79
CA ARG A 202 -7.46 4.97 -4.45
C ARG A 202 -8.06 3.56 -4.40
N VAL A 203 -9.24 3.40 -3.80
CA VAL A 203 -9.94 2.11 -3.77
C VAL A 203 -10.35 1.64 -5.17
N ARG A 204 -10.85 2.55 -6.03
CA ARG A 204 -11.44 2.18 -7.32
C ARG A 204 -10.45 2.01 -8.47
N THR A 205 -9.41 2.84 -8.52
CA THR A 205 -8.57 2.99 -9.71
C THR A 205 -7.07 2.99 -9.42
N SER A 206 -6.62 2.69 -8.20
CA SER A 206 -5.18 2.61 -7.94
C SER A 206 -4.52 1.43 -8.66
N GLY A 207 -3.31 1.67 -9.14
CA GLY A 207 -2.49 0.70 -9.86
C GLY A 207 -1.78 1.33 -11.05
N ARG A 208 -0.95 0.56 -11.72
CA ARG A 208 -0.11 1.02 -12.83
C ARG A 208 -0.92 1.65 -13.96
N ALA A 209 -0.73 2.95 -14.19
CA ALA A 209 -1.40 3.69 -15.27
C ALA A 209 -0.94 3.23 -16.68
N ASP A 210 0.23 2.59 -16.76
CA ASP A 210 0.80 2.00 -17.97
C ASP A 210 0.47 0.51 -18.14
N SER A 211 -0.48 -0.03 -17.36
CA SER A 211 -0.84 -1.45 -17.42
C SER A 211 -1.31 -1.86 -18.81
N SER A 212 -0.82 -3.01 -19.25
CA SER A 212 -1.21 -3.63 -20.52
C SER A 212 -2.51 -4.44 -20.42
N VAL A 213 -2.94 -4.73 -19.19
CA VAL A 213 -4.08 -5.61 -18.87
C VAL A 213 -5.23 -4.82 -18.27
N TYR A 214 -4.94 -3.85 -17.40
CA TYR A 214 -5.95 -3.09 -16.66
C TYR A 214 -6.10 -1.68 -17.21
N ASN A 215 -7.23 -1.41 -17.86
CA ASN A 215 -7.54 -0.08 -18.35
C ASN A 215 -8.15 0.80 -17.26
N GLY A 216 -7.78 2.09 -17.22
CA GLY A 216 -8.39 3.08 -16.34
C GLY A 216 -7.77 3.20 -14.94
N LEU A 217 -6.59 2.61 -14.74
CA LEU A 217 -5.80 2.81 -13.52
C LEU A 217 -5.12 4.18 -13.50
N THR A 218 -5.00 4.77 -12.32
CA THR A 218 -4.59 6.18 -12.12
C THR A 218 -3.25 6.34 -11.41
N GLY A 219 -2.48 5.27 -11.24
CA GLY A 219 -1.21 5.27 -10.52
C GLY A 219 -1.29 4.72 -9.10
N GLY A 220 -0.12 4.39 -8.54
CA GLY A 220 0.04 3.82 -7.20
C GLY A 220 0.26 2.30 -7.21
N VAL A 221 0.57 1.79 -6.02
CA VAL A 221 0.88 0.36 -5.76
C VAL A 221 -0.24 -0.36 -5.01
N MET A 222 -1.25 0.38 -4.54
CA MET A 222 -2.43 -0.21 -3.91
C MET A 222 -3.25 -0.95 -4.98
N PRO A 223 -3.65 -2.21 -4.75
CA PRO A 223 -4.52 -2.92 -5.69
C PRO A 223 -5.91 -2.28 -5.70
N PHE A 224 -6.44 -2.02 -6.90
CA PHE A 224 -7.81 -1.58 -7.06
C PHE A 224 -8.81 -2.66 -6.58
N TRP A 225 -9.98 -2.19 -6.17
CA TRP A 225 -11.15 -2.99 -5.83
C TRP A 225 -12.22 -2.81 -6.91
N ALA A 226 -12.40 -3.86 -7.70
CA ALA A 226 -13.39 -3.88 -8.77
C ALA A 226 -14.82 -3.69 -8.23
N ALA A 227 -15.73 -3.14 -9.04
CA ALA A 227 -17.11 -2.86 -8.63
C ALA A 227 -17.90 -4.12 -8.23
N ASP A 228 -17.52 -5.27 -8.77
CA ASP A 228 -18.02 -6.60 -8.43
C ASP A 228 -17.37 -7.19 -7.16
N ARG A 229 -16.21 -6.68 -6.75
CA ARG A 229 -15.54 -7.03 -5.48
C ARG A 229 -15.96 -6.15 -4.32
N LEU A 230 -16.29 -4.89 -4.59
CA LEU A 230 -16.66 -3.89 -3.58
C LEU A 230 -17.70 -2.94 -4.19
N SER A 231 -18.91 -2.95 -3.64
CA SER A 231 -20.04 -2.14 -4.13
C SER A 231 -19.89 -0.65 -3.81
N ASP A 232 -20.64 0.21 -4.49
CA ASP A 232 -20.61 1.66 -4.20
C ASP A 232 -21.12 1.99 -2.79
N ALA A 233 -22.02 1.18 -2.22
CA ALA A 233 -22.46 1.35 -0.83
C ALA A 233 -21.32 1.05 0.14
N GLU A 234 -20.65 -0.09 -0.03
CA GLU A 234 -19.47 -0.48 0.75
C GLU A 234 -18.33 0.55 0.62
N LEU A 235 -18.17 1.17 -0.55
CA LEU A 235 -17.21 2.24 -0.75
C LEU A 235 -17.53 3.48 0.07
N ARG A 236 -18.81 3.88 0.12
CA ARG A 236 -19.27 4.99 0.98
C ARG A 236 -19.06 4.68 2.45
N ASP A 237 -19.32 3.44 2.87
CA ASP A 237 -19.08 2.99 4.25
C ASP A 237 -17.61 3.13 4.62
N LEU A 238 -16.68 2.68 3.76
CA LEU A 238 -15.24 2.86 3.98
C LEU A 238 -14.83 4.32 4.05
N VAL A 239 -15.35 5.15 3.16
CA VAL A 239 -15.10 6.60 3.15
C VAL A 239 -15.60 7.25 4.43
N ALA A 240 -16.81 6.89 4.89
CA ALA A 240 -17.39 7.39 6.13
C ALA A 240 -16.56 6.98 7.35
N TYR A 241 -16.07 5.73 7.38
CA TYR A 241 -15.20 5.25 8.45
C TYR A 241 -13.87 6.01 8.51
N LEU A 242 -13.19 6.17 7.36
CA LEU A 242 -11.89 6.85 7.31
C LEU A 242 -12.02 8.34 7.63
N ALA A 243 -13.10 8.99 7.21
CA ALA A 243 -13.38 10.37 7.61
C ALA A 243 -13.61 10.50 9.13
N LEU A 244 -14.29 9.54 9.77
CA LEU A 244 -14.57 9.58 11.21
C LEU A 244 -13.29 9.44 12.06
N VAL A 245 -12.36 8.58 11.66
CA VAL A 245 -11.09 8.39 12.40
C VAL A 245 -10.08 9.51 12.15
N ASP A 246 -10.32 10.35 11.15
CA ASP A 246 -9.57 11.58 10.90
C ASP A 246 -10.04 12.74 11.79
N GLU A 247 -11.28 12.68 12.31
CA GLU A 247 -11.78 13.63 13.29
C GLU A 247 -11.26 13.29 14.70
N PRO A 248 -10.71 14.25 15.48
CA PRO A 248 -10.33 13.97 16.85
C PRO A 248 -11.58 13.53 17.62
N MET A 249 -11.56 12.29 18.14
CA MET A 249 -12.60 11.79 19.04
C MET A 249 -12.72 12.73 20.24
N THR A 250 -13.66 13.66 20.18
CA THR A 250 -14.12 14.36 21.37
C THR A 250 -14.88 13.33 22.18
N THR A 251 -14.25 12.87 23.25
CA THR A 251 -14.90 12.01 24.23
C THR A 251 -16.08 12.77 24.81
N SER A 252 -17.29 12.49 24.33
CA SER A 252 -18.53 12.97 24.94
C SER A 252 -18.75 12.16 26.22
N ASP A 253 -18.14 12.61 27.32
CA ASP A 253 -18.59 12.19 28.63
C ASP A 253 -19.89 12.96 28.94
N GLY A 254 -20.94 12.20 29.20
CA GLY A 254 -22.31 12.69 29.22
C GLY A 254 -22.56 13.69 30.33
N THR A 255 -23.28 14.76 30.00
CA THR A 255 -24.30 15.28 30.90
C THR A 255 -25.34 16.03 30.09
N ASP A 256 -26.51 15.41 29.94
CA ASP A 256 -27.73 16.09 29.53
C ASP A 256 -27.97 17.31 30.42
N SER A 257 -28.20 18.47 29.83
CA SER A 257 -29.36 19.31 30.15
C SER A 257 -29.48 20.50 29.21
N ASP A 258 -30.67 20.55 28.62
CA ASP A 258 -31.45 21.72 28.25
C ASP A 258 -31.25 22.32 26.86
N GLY A 259 -32.39 22.46 26.18
CA GLY A 259 -32.51 22.72 24.76
C GLY A 259 -32.19 24.16 24.37
N THR A 260 -32.04 24.39 23.07
CA THR A 260 -32.99 25.15 22.25
C THR A 260 -32.52 25.04 20.80
N ASP A 261 -33.48 24.82 19.90
CA ASP A 261 -33.38 24.94 18.45
C ASP A 261 -32.67 26.24 18.00
N SER A 262 -31.64 26.09 17.16
CA SER A 262 -31.44 27.02 16.05
C SER A 262 -30.52 26.36 15.02
N GLY A 263 -31.03 26.18 13.82
CA GLY A 263 -30.23 25.80 12.66
C GLY A 263 -29.04 26.74 12.48
N THR A 264 -27.85 26.14 12.37
CA THR A 264 -26.63 26.82 11.98
C THR A 264 -26.02 26.09 10.81
N THR A 265 -26.15 26.72 9.65
CA THR A 265 -25.23 26.59 8.51
C THR A 265 -23.80 26.74 9.00
N THR A 266 -23.02 25.67 8.98
CA THR A 266 -21.56 25.73 9.18
C THR A 266 -20.92 26.23 7.89
N SER A 267 -20.74 27.55 7.84
CA SER A 267 -19.84 28.25 6.92
C SER A 267 -18.58 28.59 7.73
N GLY A 268 -17.41 28.27 7.19
CA GLY A 268 -16.06 28.75 7.55
C GLY A 268 -15.79 29.15 9.01
N GLY A 269 -15.00 28.35 9.72
CA GLY A 269 -14.44 28.76 11.01
C GLY A 269 -13.69 30.09 10.88
N ASP A 270 -13.99 31.02 11.79
CA ASP A 270 -13.29 32.29 11.90
C ASP A 270 -11.81 32.02 12.26
N CYS A 271 -10.92 32.09 11.29
CA CYS A 271 -9.49 32.17 11.56
C CYS A 271 -9.16 33.61 11.99
N PRO A 272 -8.64 33.82 13.21
CA PRO A 272 -8.24 35.14 13.65
C PRO A 272 -7.08 35.69 12.79
N THR A 273 -6.80 37.00 12.89
CA THR A 273 -5.68 37.65 12.20
C THR A 273 -4.67 38.18 13.22
N THR A 274 -3.97 37.28 13.89
CA THR A 274 -3.11 37.59 15.04
C THR A 274 -1.64 37.26 14.82
N SER A 275 -1.31 36.52 13.75
CA SER A 275 0.05 36.18 13.39
C SER A 275 0.85 37.38 12.92
N ALA A 276 2.10 37.49 13.39
CA ALA A 276 3.05 38.48 12.90
C ALA A 276 3.53 38.23 11.46
N ARG A 277 3.16 37.08 10.88
CA ARG A 277 3.53 36.66 9.53
C ARG A 277 2.50 36.99 8.45
N ILE A 278 1.35 37.56 8.83
CA ILE A 278 0.37 38.04 7.85
C ILE A 278 1.05 39.06 6.91
N GLY A 279 0.87 38.88 5.61
CA GLY A 279 1.48 39.66 4.54
C GLY A 279 2.87 39.19 4.12
N TRP A 280 3.44 38.15 4.74
CA TRP A 280 4.68 37.56 4.26
C TRP A 280 4.45 36.83 2.94
N VAL A 281 5.44 36.89 2.06
CA VAL A 281 5.37 36.34 0.71
C VAL A 281 6.49 35.36 0.44
N ALA A 282 6.19 34.33 -0.36
CA ALA A 282 7.15 33.37 -0.87
C ALA A 282 6.99 33.25 -2.40
N ALA A 283 8.04 33.56 -3.15
CA ALA A 283 8.09 33.27 -4.58
C ALA A 283 8.46 31.80 -4.79
N LEU A 284 7.61 31.06 -5.50
CA LEU A 284 7.87 29.65 -5.79
C LEU A 284 8.93 29.55 -6.90
N SER A 285 9.99 28.81 -6.61
CA SER A 285 11.01 28.44 -7.57
C SER A 285 10.70 27.07 -8.18
N ASN A 286 10.87 26.93 -9.49
CA ASN A 286 10.64 25.67 -10.18
C ASN A 286 11.83 24.71 -9.99
N ASN A 287 11.57 23.50 -9.50
CA ASN A 287 12.49 22.36 -9.63
C ASN A 287 12.03 21.43 -10.76
N PHE A 288 10.74 21.08 -10.78
CA PHE A 288 10.11 20.17 -11.73
C PHE A 288 8.70 20.66 -12.09
N HIS A 289 8.11 20.08 -13.14
CA HIS A 289 6.69 20.24 -13.48
C HIS A 289 6.18 21.67 -13.70
N GLY A 290 7.07 22.65 -13.94
CA GLY A 290 6.69 24.02 -14.27
C GLY A 290 6.08 24.79 -13.10
N VAL A 291 6.46 24.44 -11.86
CA VAL A 291 5.97 25.09 -10.64
C VAL A 291 6.35 26.57 -10.61
N GLY A 292 5.38 27.44 -10.36
CA GLY A 292 5.59 28.86 -10.23
C GLY A 292 4.41 29.55 -9.56
N GLY A 293 4.60 30.82 -9.18
CA GLY A 293 3.59 31.63 -8.50
C GLY A 293 4.15 32.37 -7.30
N THR A 294 3.28 33.10 -6.60
CA THR A 294 3.62 33.82 -5.38
C THR A 294 2.61 33.49 -4.31
N ALA A 295 3.08 32.88 -3.22
CA ALA A 295 2.30 32.57 -2.04
C ALA A 295 2.33 33.76 -1.06
N GLU A 296 1.18 34.10 -0.48
CA GLU A 296 1.03 35.15 0.53
C GLU A 296 0.22 34.62 1.71
N ILE A 297 0.70 34.85 2.93
CA ILE A 297 -0.06 34.55 4.16
C ILE A 297 -1.10 35.66 4.35
N VAL A 298 -2.39 35.36 4.18
CA VAL A 298 -3.46 36.37 4.20
C VAL A 298 -4.18 36.46 5.55
N ASP A 299 -4.18 35.39 6.32
CA ASP A 299 -4.71 35.31 7.69
C ASP A 299 -4.00 34.18 8.47
N ASP A 300 -4.44 33.86 9.70
CA ASP A 300 -3.75 32.87 10.56
C ASP A 300 -3.87 31.43 10.08
N CYS A 301 -4.70 31.14 9.09
CA CYS A 301 -4.83 29.78 8.55
C CYS A 301 -4.75 29.70 7.03
N THR A 302 -4.65 30.80 6.31
CA THR A 302 -4.76 30.81 4.85
C THR A 302 -3.52 31.37 4.18
N VAL A 303 -3.03 30.62 3.19
CA VAL A 303 -2.06 31.06 2.20
C VAL A 303 -2.75 31.11 0.84
N VAL A 304 -2.65 32.27 0.17
CA VAL A 304 -3.14 32.44 -1.20
C VAL A 304 -1.95 32.41 -2.14
N ILE A 305 -2.00 31.53 -3.15
CA ILE A 305 -0.99 31.43 -4.19
C ILE A 305 -1.54 32.03 -5.47
N SER A 306 -0.96 33.16 -5.88
CA SER A 306 -1.32 33.88 -7.10
C SER A 306 -0.41 33.52 -8.27
N ASN A 307 -0.94 33.63 -9.49
CA ASN A 307 -0.23 33.28 -10.73
C ASN A 307 0.37 31.86 -10.72
N PHE A 308 -0.34 30.91 -10.10
CA PHE A 308 0.14 29.55 -9.92
C PHE A 308 0.24 28.82 -11.27
N THR A 309 1.42 28.23 -11.52
CA THR A 309 1.68 27.38 -12.68
C THR A 309 2.18 26.02 -12.21
N TYR A 310 1.70 24.95 -12.86
CA TYR A 310 2.10 23.57 -12.62
C TYR A 310 1.46 22.70 -13.71
N ASP A 311 2.18 21.73 -14.29
CA ASP A 311 1.68 20.92 -15.41
C ASP A 311 0.55 19.93 -15.03
N GLY A 312 0.29 19.76 -13.73
CA GLY A 312 -0.79 18.90 -13.21
C GLY A 312 -0.45 17.41 -13.17
N THR A 313 0.82 17.05 -13.39
CA THR A 313 1.31 15.66 -13.46
C THR A 313 2.17 15.28 -12.26
N GLY A 314 2.07 14.04 -11.81
CA GLY A 314 2.68 13.54 -10.58
C GLY A 314 1.91 12.31 -10.09
N ILE A 315 2.04 11.97 -8.81
CA ILE A 315 1.34 10.81 -8.22
C ILE A 315 0.36 11.24 -7.12
N ASP A 316 0.82 12.07 -6.19
CA ASP A 316 0.03 12.76 -5.17
C ASP A 316 0.73 14.07 -4.90
N VAL A 317 0.20 15.18 -5.40
CA VAL A 317 0.91 16.47 -5.39
C VAL A 317 0.08 17.50 -4.66
N ARG A 318 0.60 18.09 -3.59
CA ARG A 318 -0.15 19.04 -2.77
C ARG A 318 0.70 20.26 -2.47
N ILE A 319 0.07 21.32 -1.98
CA ILE A 319 0.80 22.39 -1.31
C ILE A 319 1.18 21.89 0.07
N TYR A 320 2.46 21.94 0.42
CA TYR A 320 3.00 21.56 1.73
C TYR A 320 3.58 22.77 2.43
N GLY A 321 3.31 22.84 3.73
CA GLY A 321 3.96 23.73 4.65
C GLY A 321 5.02 23.02 5.47
N ALA A 322 6.15 23.68 5.73
CA ALA A 322 7.17 23.14 6.61
C ALA A 322 7.99 24.24 7.30
N GLN A 323 8.76 23.82 8.31
CA GLN A 323 9.80 24.62 8.93
C GLN A 323 11.18 24.21 8.39
N GLY A 324 12.05 25.18 8.10
CA GLY A 324 13.40 24.95 7.60
C GLY A 324 13.48 24.28 6.22
N GLY A 325 12.37 24.25 5.47
CA GLY A 325 12.26 23.51 4.20
C GLY A 325 12.24 21.98 4.34
N ASP A 326 11.97 21.45 5.54
CA ASP A 326 11.85 20.02 5.80
C ASP A 326 10.44 19.50 5.42
N TYR A 327 10.18 19.38 4.12
CA TYR A 327 8.87 18.96 3.60
C TYR A 327 8.58 17.46 3.81
N ASP A 328 9.61 16.65 4.07
CA ASP A 328 9.45 15.24 4.46
C ASP A 328 8.71 15.11 5.80
N ASN A 329 8.91 16.09 6.70
CA ASN A 329 8.17 16.21 7.98
C ASN A 329 7.18 17.38 7.97
N GLY A 330 6.83 17.89 6.78
CA GLY A 330 5.86 18.97 6.62
C GLY A 330 4.41 18.48 6.71
N PHE A 331 3.48 19.42 6.52
CA PHE A 331 2.05 19.16 6.54
C PHE A 331 1.36 19.61 5.25
N PRO A 332 0.37 18.86 4.73
CA PRO A 332 -0.38 19.25 3.55
C PRO A 332 -1.33 20.40 3.86
N MET A 333 -1.41 21.38 2.97
CA MET A 333 -2.31 22.54 3.06
C MET A 333 -3.39 22.54 1.98
N THR A 334 -3.34 21.59 1.05
CA THR A 334 -4.39 21.36 0.03
C THR A 334 -4.65 19.87 -0.14
N GLY A 335 -5.75 19.54 -0.80
CA GLY A 335 -5.90 18.25 -1.46
C GLY A 335 -4.93 18.08 -2.64
N ASP A 336 -5.04 16.93 -3.30
CA ASP A 336 -4.26 16.58 -4.49
C ASP A 336 -4.53 17.56 -5.64
N LEU A 337 -3.45 18.03 -6.26
CA LEU A 337 -3.42 19.02 -7.33
C LEU A 337 -3.36 18.37 -8.70
N LEU A 338 -3.35 17.03 -8.82
CA LEU A 338 -3.39 16.39 -10.14
C LEU A 338 -4.59 16.84 -10.96
N LYS A 339 -4.32 17.33 -12.18
CA LYS A 339 -5.34 17.91 -13.05
C LYS A 339 -4.92 17.86 -14.51
N ALA A 340 -5.75 17.27 -15.37
CA ALA A 340 -5.51 17.27 -16.81
C ALA A 340 -5.43 18.71 -17.35
N GLY A 341 -4.32 19.04 -18.03
CA GLY A 341 -4.05 20.39 -18.54
C GLY A 341 -3.42 21.36 -17.53
N GLY A 342 -3.20 20.92 -16.29
CA GLY A 342 -2.48 21.66 -15.27
C GLY A 342 -3.13 22.98 -14.82
N TYR A 343 -2.27 23.87 -14.33
CA TYR A 343 -2.57 25.20 -13.83
C TYR A 343 -1.73 26.20 -14.62
N ASN A 344 -2.38 27.26 -15.10
CA ASN A 344 -1.74 28.31 -15.86
C ASN A 344 -2.26 29.67 -15.39
N GLY A 345 -1.52 30.31 -14.49
CA GLY A 345 -1.91 31.58 -13.88
C GLY A 345 -3.12 31.45 -12.94
N ALA A 346 -3.29 30.28 -12.31
CA ALA A 346 -4.41 30.06 -11.40
C ALA A 346 -4.21 30.78 -10.05
N THR A 347 -5.29 30.91 -9.29
CA THR A 347 -5.23 31.27 -7.87
C THR A 347 -5.59 30.04 -7.06
N LEU A 348 -4.70 29.63 -6.16
CA LEU A 348 -4.95 28.56 -5.22
C LEU A 348 -5.09 29.13 -3.80
N VAL A 349 -5.92 28.47 -3.01
CA VAL A 349 -6.06 28.72 -1.59
C VAL A 349 -5.57 27.47 -0.88
N ALA A 350 -4.57 27.63 -0.03
CA ALA A 350 -4.01 26.58 0.80
C ALA A 350 -4.30 26.92 2.26
N THR A 351 -4.88 25.99 2.99
CA THR A 351 -5.36 26.20 4.35
C THR A 351 -4.54 25.35 5.31
N LEU A 352 -4.12 25.93 6.43
CA LEU A 352 -3.45 25.21 7.51
C LEU A 352 -4.39 24.14 8.06
N PRO A 353 -3.88 22.92 8.28
CA PRO A 353 -4.60 21.89 9.05
C PRO A 353 -4.91 22.35 10.47
N ASP A 354 -5.96 21.77 11.06
CA ASP A 354 -6.29 22.01 12.45
C ASP A 354 -5.14 21.62 13.38
N GLY A 355 -4.81 22.49 14.33
CA GLY A 355 -3.70 22.30 15.27
C GLY A 355 -2.34 22.81 14.78
N GLU A 356 -2.22 23.15 13.49
CA GLU A 356 -1.03 23.83 12.96
C GLU A 356 -1.08 25.34 13.18
N SER A 357 0.09 25.97 13.18
CA SER A 357 0.24 27.42 13.34
C SER A 357 1.12 28.00 12.25
N MET A 358 0.86 29.24 11.85
CA MET A 358 1.73 29.98 10.92
C MET A 358 3.17 30.10 11.41
N ASP A 359 3.42 29.92 12.72
CA ASP A 359 4.79 29.88 13.26
C ASP A 359 5.56 28.60 12.92
N ALA A 360 4.85 27.50 12.63
CA ALA A 360 5.41 26.24 12.14
C ALA A 360 5.66 26.27 10.62
N LEU A 361 5.33 27.37 9.94
CA LEU A 361 5.40 27.54 8.49
C LEU A 361 6.39 28.66 8.12
N ASP A 362 7.61 28.31 7.72
CA ASP A 362 8.57 29.27 7.12
C ASP A 362 8.89 28.97 5.64
N GLY A 363 8.49 27.80 5.14
CA GLY A 363 8.62 27.40 3.74
C GLY A 363 7.34 26.74 3.21
N ILE A 364 7.13 26.89 1.91
CA ILE A 364 6.01 26.31 1.16
C ILE A 364 6.52 25.57 -0.07
N SER A 365 6.01 24.38 -0.34
CA SER A 365 6.37 23.54 -1.49
C SER A 365 5.14 23.06 -2.24
N VAL A 366 5.28 22.91 -3.56
CA VAL A 366 4.48 21.96 -4.34
C VAL A 366 5.17 20.61 -4.20
N TRP A 367 4.64 19.77 -3.32
CA TRP A 367 5.30 18.56 -2.86
C TRP A 367 4.62 17.31 -3.42
N CYS A 368 5.41 16.40 -3.97
CA CYS A 368 4.94 15.09 -4.39
C CYS A 368 5.10 14.09 -3.24
N VAL A 369 3.99 13.78 -2.57
CA VAL A 369 3.93 13.02 -1.32
C VAL A 369 4.50 11.61 -1.50
N ASP A 370 4.04 10.91 -2.54
CA ASP A 370 4.33 9.48 -2.72
C ASP A 370 5.81 9.17 -2.97
N VAL A 371 6.58 10.14 -3.48
CA VAL A 371 8.02 9.97 -3.80
C VAL A 371 8.93 10.87 -2.99
N GLY A 372 8.38 11.74 -2.13
CA GLY A 372 9.16 12.67 -1.30
C GLY A 372 9.98 13.66 -2.13
N VAL A 373 9.38 14.30 -3.13
CA VAL A 373 10.10 15.22 -4.04
C VAL A 373 9.46 16.61 -4.07
N ASP A 374 10.29 17.64 -3.89
CA ASP A 374 9.92 19.05 -4.04
C ASP A 374 9.86 19.43 -5.52
N PHE A 375 8.65 19.60 -6.06
CA PHE A 375 8.46 20.07 -7.44
C PHE A 375 8.74 21.57 -7.56
N GLY A 376 8.65 22.31 -6.47
CA GLY A 376 9.07 23.69 -6.41
C GLY A 376 8.61 24.37 -5.13
N SER A 377 9.49 25.16 -4.54
CA SER A 377 9.27 25.73 -3.22
C SER A 377 9.73 27.19 -3.11
N GLY A 378 9.31 27.84 -2.04
CA GLY A 378 9.74 29.17 -1.64
C GLY A 378 9.77 29.32 -0.12
N ALA A 379 10.61 30.21 0.38
CA ALA A 379 10.64 30.60 1.79
C ALA A 379 9.86 31.91 1.99
N PHE A 380 9.05 31.97 3.04
CA PHE A 380 8.32 33.18 3.37
C PHE A 380 9.27 34.25 3.91
N ALA A 381 9.11 35.47 3.40
CA ALA A 381 9.83 36.65 3.85
C ALA A 381 8.85 37.80 4.12
N PRO A 382 9.18 38.73 5.04
CA PRO A 382 8.38 39.93 5.22
C PRO A 382 8.31 40.76 3.93
N PRO A 383 7.20 41.45 3.68
CA PRO A 383 6.94 42.20 2.45
C PRO A 383 7.87 43.40 2.21
#